data_AF-A0A947NGW4-F1
#
_entry.id   AF-A0A947NGW4-F1
#
_cell.length_a   1.000
_cell.length_b   1.000
_cell.length_c   1.000
_cell.angle_alpha   90.00
_cell.angle_beta   90.00
_cell.angle_gamma   90.00
#
_symmetry.space_group_name_H-M   'P 1'
#
loop_
_entity.id
_entity.type
_entity.pdbx_description
1 polymer ?
#
loop_
_entity_poly.entity_id
_entity_poly.type
_entity_poly.pdbx_seq_one_letter_code
_entity_poly.pdbx_strand_id
1 'polypeptide(L)'
;MPIPPVKHRTTQRGFTLVEMTIVLVIIGLIIGAVAIGKDVVRNAEYQKVGNKFIYEWKKTYDQYYQRTGVRLGDSQVAPTGMVNGNETQIGGQPASSGNLNGAVAGLPENYTNTGLRICHGQGYAQNSVGTGDPGLAVQDLRALMQRIGIRMPPGRGEGKEDRFEYTDTNGNAAELQVCFQWNPPGTISGAGNVMVIRGLTPDLARYLDQLVDGKPDALEGRFRAQDARMNSSEPSHQQPGHEWEANNTFANAEAAPTATGVGQNRDEDRIVLRTAHWVMDQ
;
A
#
# COMPACT_ATOMS: atom_id res chain seq x y z
N MET A 1 -5.40 3.73 85.22
CA MET A 1 -4.02 3.82 84.68
C MET A 1 -4.07 3.49 83.20
N PRO A 2 -3.78 4.43 82.28
CA PRO A 2 -3.64 4.09 80.86
C PRO A 2 -2.16 3.81 80.53
N ILE A 3 -1.93 2.76 79.72
CA ILE A 3 -0.62 2.37 79.20
C ILE A 3 -0.28 3.32 78.04
N PRO A 4 0.92 3.93 78.00
CA PRO A 4 1.29 4.84 76.91
C PRO A 4 1.55 4.06 75.61
N PRO A 5 1.16 4.59 74.45
CA PRO A 5 1.40 3.93 73.17
C PRO A 5 2.88 4.00 72.77
N VAL A 6 3.47 2.86 72.43
CA VAL A 6 4.83 2.76 71.90
C VAL A 6 4.81 3.24 70.45
N LYS A 7 5.40 4.41 70.22
CA LYS A 7 5.53 5.00 68.88
C LYS A 7 6.70 4.35 68.15
N HIS A 8 6.43 3.41 67.24
CA HIS A 8 7.45 2.89 66.33
C HIS A 8 7.91 4.00 65.39
N ARG A 9 9.17 4.42 65.55
CA ARG A 9 9.85 5.35 64.65
C ARG A 9 10.38 4.54 63.48
N THR A 10 9.66 4.53 62.35
CA THR A 10 10.23 4.08 61.08
C THR A 10 11.28 5.11 60.67
N THR A 11 12.55 4.74 60.74
CA THR A 11 13.66 5.54 60.23
C THR A 11 13.55 5.59 58.71
N GLN A 12 13.08 6.71 58.17
CA GLN A 12 13.25 7.00 56.75
C GLN A 12 14.74 7.23 56.49
N ARG A 13 15.38 6.28 55.82
CA ARG A 13 16.72 6.47 55.25
C ARG A 13 16.57 7.46 54.10
N GLY A 14 17.19 8.63 54.21
CA GLY A 14 17.29 9.58 53.09
C GLY A 14 18.17 9.01 51.99
N PHE A 15 17.83 9.29 50.73
CA PHE A 15 18.63 8.90 49.58
C PHE A 15 19.92 9.73 49.52
N THR A 16 21.03 9.08 49.20
CA THR A 16 22.32 9.76 49.03
C THR A 16 22.39 10.47 47.67
N LEU A 17 23.19 11.55 47.58
CA LEU A 17 23.44 12.25 46.31
C LEU A 17 24.02 11.30 45.24
N VAL A 18 24.83 10.34 45.66
CA VAL A 18 25.46 9.35 44.77
C VAL A 18 24.42 8.37 44.22
N GLU A 19 23.51 7.85 45.05
CA GLU A 19 22.43 6.96 44.58
C GLU A 19 21.54 7.67 43.55
N MET A 20 21.15 8.92 43.80
CA MET A 20 20.32 9.67 42.86
C MET A 20 21.06 9.99 41.57
N THR A 21 22.36 10.30 41.64
CA THR A 21 23.19 10.54 40.45
C THR A 21 23.28 9.29 39.57
N ILE A 22 23.52 8.12 40.17
CA ILE A 22 23.60 6.86 39.42
C ILE A 22 22.25 6.52 38.79
N VAL A 23 21.14 6.71 39.52
CA VAL A 23 19.78 6.45 38.99
C VAL A 23 19.47 7.33 37.78
N LEU A 24 19.78 8.63 37.83
CA LEU A 24 19.55 9.53 36.70
C LEU A 24 20.41 9.17 35.48
N VAL A 25 21.66 8.77 35.69
CA VAL A 25 22.53 8.28 34.61
C VAL A 25 21.95 7.02 33.96
N ILE A 26 21.51 6.05 34.78
CA ILE A 26 20.91 4.81 34.27
C ILE A 26 19.62 5.11 33.50
N ILE A 27 18.73 5.95 34.03
CA ILE A 27 17.48 6.35 33.34
C ILE A 27 17.80 7.07 32.01
N GLY A 28 18.77 7.98 32.01
CA GLY A 28 19.20 8.69 30.80
C GLY A 28 19.74 7.74 29.73
N LEU A 29 20.54 6.75 30.12
CA LEU A 29 21.06 5.72 29.20
C LEU A 29 19.95 4.82 28.65
N ILE A 30 19.00 4.41 29.48
CA ILE A 30 17.86 3.56 29.06
C ILE A 30 16.97 4.32 28.08
N ILE A 31 16.60 5.57 28.39
CA ILE A 31 15.75 6.38 27.51
C ILE A 31 16.44 6.63 26.17
N GLY A 32 17.73 6.94 26.18
CA GLY A 32 18.53 7.11 24.95
C GLY A 32 18.53 5.87 24.07
N ALA A 33 18.69 4.67 24.65
CA ALA A 33 18.66 3.42 23.90
C ALA A 33 17.26 3.10 23.33
N VAL A 34 16.19 3.33 24.09
CA VAL A 34 14.80 3.06 23.65
C VAL A 34 14.38 3.98 22.51
N ALA A 35 14.79 5.25 22.54
CA ALA A 35 14.47 6.22 21.48
C ALA A 35 14.98 5.75 20.11
N ILE A 36 16.23 5.26 20.05
CA ILE A 36 16.82 4.74 18.80
C ILE A 36 16.16 3.42 18.38
N GLY A 37 15.79 2.57 19.35
CA GLY A 37 15.20 1.25 19.07
C GLY A 37 13.88 1.32 18.31
N LYS A 38 13.01 2.31 18.61
CA LYS A 38 11.70 2.44 17.96
C LYS A 38 11.80 2.73 16.46
N ASP A 39 12.66 3.66 16.06
CA ASP A 39 12.83 3.99 14.64
C ASP A 39 13.46 2.84 13.84
N VAL A 40 14.42 2.12 14.44
CA VAL A 40 15.03 0.93 13.81
C VAL A 40 14.00 -0.16 13.55
N VAL A 41 13.12 -0.43 14.53
CA VAL A 41 12.05 -1.42 14.38
C VAL A 41 11.07 -1.01 13.28
N ARG A 42 10.67 0.27 13.22
CA ARG A 42 9.78 0.78 12.15
C ARG A 42 10.40 0.62 10.77
N ASN A 43 11.67 0.97 10.61
CA ASN A 43 12.37 0.80 9.33
C ASN A 43 12.50 -0.68 8.93
N ALA A 44 12.73 -1.57 9.91
CA ALA A 44 12.75 -3.01 9.66
C ALA A 44 11.36 -3.55 9.23
N GLU A 45 10.28 -2.99 9.78
CA GLU A 45 8.92 -3.32 9.38
C GLU A 45 8.63 -2.88 7.93
N TYR A 46 9.03 -1.67 7.55
CA TYR A 46 8.90 -1.20 6.17
C TYR A 46 9.74 -2.04 5.18
N GLN A 47 10.97 -2.41 5.55
CA GLN A 47 11.79 -3.34 4.77
C GLN A 47 11.11 -4.71 4.61
N LYS A 48 10.44 -5.18 5.67
CA LYS A 48 9.68 -6.43 5.63
C LYS A 48 8.49 -6.31 4.67
N VAL A 49 7.72 -5.22 4.74
CA VAL A 49 6.62 -4.94 3.80
C VAL A 49 7.12 -4.97 2.35
N GLY A 50 8.16 -4.20 2.03
CA GLY A 50 8.70 -4.14 0.68
C GLY A 50 9.18 -5.53 0.20
N ASN A 51 10.12 -6.13 0.93
CA ASN A 51 10.84 -7.32 0.47
C ASN A 51 10.06 -8.63 0.60
N LYS A 52 9.22 -8.79 1.64
CA LYS A 52 8.51 -10.05 1.91
C LYS A 52 7.09 -10.07 1.36
N PHE A 53 6.52 -8.92 1.06
CA PHE A 53 5.14 -8.83 0.59
C PHE A 53 5.06 -8.23 -0.81
N ILE A 54 5.43 -6.96 -1.00
CA ILE A 54 5.23 -6.26 -2.28
C ILE A 54 6.05 -6.88 -3.42
N TYR A 55 7.36 -7.09 -3.22
CA TYR A 55 8.22 -7.70 -4.25
C TYR A 55 7.84 -9.15 -4.58
N GLU A 56 7.40 -9.93 -3.59
CA GLU A 56 6.94 -11.31 -3.83
C GLU A 56 5.65 -11.32 -4.65
N TRP A 57 4.75 -10.35 -4.46
CA TRP A 57 3.57 -10.18 -5.31
C TRP A 57 3.91 -9.75 -6.74
N LYS A 58 4.86 -8.83 -6.93
CA LYS A 58 5.38 -8.51 -8.27
C LYS A 58 5.93 -9.75 -8.97
N LYS A 59 6.78 -10.51 -8.27
CA LYS A 59 7.35 -11.76 -8.79
C LYS A 59 6.29 -12.79 -9.14
N THR A 60 5.23 -12.88 -8.32
CA THR A 60 4.09 -13.78 -8.55
C THR A 60 3.33 -13.40 -9.83
N TYR A 61 3.14 -12.10 -10.08
CA TYR A 61 2.57 -11.60 -11.33
C TYR A 61 3.45 -11.97 -12.54
N ASP A 62 4.77 -11.76 -12.46
CA ASP A 62 5.69 -12.13 -13.54
C ASP A 62 5.67 -13.65 -13.78
N GLN A 63 5.59 -14.45 -12.72
CA GLN A 63 5.46 -15.91 -12.81
C GLN A 63 4.14 -16.35 -13.44
N TYR A 64 3.04 -15.63 -13.20
CA TYR A 64 1.75 -15.89 -13.87
C TYR A 64 1.90 -15.75 -15.38
N TYR A 65 2.52 -14.66 -15.82
CA TYR A 65 2.79 -14.43 -17.24
C TYR A 65 3.70 -15.52 -17.83
N GLN A 66 4.79 -15.88 -17.15
CA GLN A 66 5.70 -16.93 -17.60
C GLN A 66 5.04 -18.30 -17.75
N ARG A 67 4.02 -18.62 -16.92
CA ARG A 67 3.31 -19.89 -16.98
C ARG A 67 2.17 -19.94 -18.00
N THR A 68 1.50 -18.82 -18.22
CA THR A 68 0.26 -18.77 -19.02
C THR A 68 0.44 -18.11 -20.39
N GLY A 69 1.52 -17.35 -20.58
CA GLY A 69 1.76 -16.55 -21.79
C GLY A 69 0.88 -15.31 -21.90
N VAL A 70 0.00 -15.03 -20.93
CA VAL A 70 -0.93 -13.90 -20.95
C VAL A 70 -0.97 -13.18 -19.62
N ARG A 71 -1.48 -11.94 -19.61
CA ARG A 71 -1.59 -11.13 -18.39
C ARG A 71 -2.61 -11.74 -17.43
N LEU A 72 -2.51 -11.36 -16.16
CA LEU A 72 -3.39 -11.87 -15.12
C LEU A 72 -4.86 -11.61 -15.45
N GLY A 73 -5.67 -12.67 -15.53
CA GLY A 73 -7.09 -12.59 -15.88
C GLY A 73 -7.38 -12.27 -17.35
N ASP A 74 -6.38 -12.37 -18.23
CA ASP A 74 -6.54 -12.24 -19.69
C ASP A 74 -6.88 -13.59 -20.35
N SER A 75 -7.38 -13.55 -21.59
CA SER A 75 -7.73 -14.74 -22.36
C SER A 75 -6.50 -15.35 -23.04
N GLN A 76 -6.29 -16.66 -22.88
CA GLN A 76 -5.19 -17.37 -23.56
C GLN A 76 -5.40 -17.56 -25.07
N VAL A 77 -6.65 -17.53 -25.53
CA VAL A 77 -6.99 -17.75 -26.94
C VAL A 77 -7.18 -16.46 -27.72
N ALA A 78 -7.41 -15.35 -27.01
CA ALA A 78 -7.49 -14.00 -27.60
C ALA A 78 -6.89 -12.99 -26.62
N PRO A 79 -5.55 -12.95 -26.49
CA PRO A 79 -4.88 -12.09 -25.52
C PRO A 79 -5.08 -10.62 -25.87
N THR A 80 -5.51 -9.84 -24.89
CA THR A 80 -5.65 -8.38 -25.02
C THR A 80 -4.38 -7.65 -24.59
N GLY A 81 -3.51 -8.34 -23.83
CA GLY A 81 -2.33 -7.73 -23.21
C GLY A 81 -2.65 -6.93 -21.94
N MET A 82 -3.90 -6.99 -21.47
CA MET A 82 -4.39 -6.25 -20.31
C MET A 82 -4.71 -7.18 -19.15
N VAL A 83 -4.40 -6.74 -17.93
CA VAL A 83 -4.96 -7.36 -16.73
C VAL A 83 -6.49 -7.28 -16.80
N ASN A 84 -7.15 -8.37 -16.45
CA ASN A 84 -8.58 -8.57 -16.61
C ASN A 84 -9.08 -8.52 -18.06
N GLY A 85 -8.20 -8.83 -19.03
CA GLY A 85 -8.53 -8.84 -20.45
C GLY A 85 -9.73 -9.73 -20.83
N ASN A 86 -9.99 -10.80 -20.08
CA ASN A 86 -11.11 -11.72 -20.35
C ASN A 86 -12.50 -11.09 -20.09
N GLU A 87 -12.59 -10.04 -19.29
CA GLU A 87 -13.84 -9.29 -19.04
C GLU A 87 -13.98 -8.06 -19.97
N THR A 88 -12.96 -7.75 -20.77
CA THR A 88 -13.03 -6.64 -21.71
C THR A 88 -13.92 -6.98 -22.91
N GLN A 89 -14.38 -5.94 -23.61
CA GLN A 89 -15.23 -6.08 -24.78
C GLN A 89 -14.63 -5.34 -25.98
N ILE A 90 -14.83 -5.87 -27.17
CA ILE A 90 -14.45 -5.26 -28.45
C ILE A 90 -15.63 -5.37 -29.42
N GLY A 91 -16.02 -4.25 -30.05
CA GLY A 91 -17.21 -4.21 -30.91
C GLY A 91 -18.51 -4.64 -30.20
N GLY A 92 -18.62 -4.39 -28.88
CA GLY A 92 -19.79 -4.75 -28.07
C GLY A 92 -19.92 -6.24 -27.72
N GLN A 93 -18.90 -7.06 -28.00
CA GLN A 93 -18.84 -8.48 -27.64
C GLN A 93 -17.63 -8.76 -26.73
N PRO A 94 -17.64 -9.82 -25.90
CA PRO A 94 -16.49 -10.17 -25.06
C PRO A 94 -15.23 -10.37 -25.91
N ALA A 95 -14.09 -9.79 -25.53
CA ALA A 95 -12.85 -9.85 -26.31
C ALA A 95 -12.36 -11.27 -26.60
N SER A 96 -12.72 -12.23 -25.74
CA SER A 96 -12.41 -13.66 -25.92
C SER A 96 -13.14 -14.34 -27.09
N SER A 97 -14.22 -13.73 -27.60
CA SER A 97 -15.08 -14.29 -28.66
C SER A 97 -15.48 -13.28 -29.73
N GLY A 98 -15.34 -11.98 -29.45
CA GLY A 98 -15.53 -10.88 -30.36
C GLY A 98 -14.30 -10.70 -31.24
N ASN A 99 -14.50 -10.15 -32.44
CA ASN A 99 -13.41 -9.77 -33.34
C ASN A 99 -12.48 -10.91 -33.80
N LEU A 100 -12.95 -12.17 -33.79
CA LEU A 100 -12.19 -13.32 -34.30
C LEU A 100 -11.76 -13.17 -35.77
N ASN A 101 -12.52 -12.37 -36.53
CA ASN A 101 -12.27 -12.10 -37.94
C ASN A 101 -11.29 -10.92 -38.17
N GLY A 102 -10.82 -10.28 -37.09
CA GLY A 102 -9.94 -9.11 -37.15
C GLY A 102 -10.57 -7.84 -37.75
N ALA A 103 -11.90 -7.70 -37.65
CA ALA A 103 -12.64 -6.55 -38.19
C ALA A 103 -12.34 -5.22 -37.48
N VAL A 104 -11.88 -5.27 -36.23
CA VAL A 104 -11.48 -4.13 -35.40
C VAL A 104 -10.02 -4.30 -35.00
N ALA A 105 -9.24 -3.22 -34.95
CA ALA A 105 -7.86 -3.30 -34.47
C ALA A 105 -7.83 -3.62 -32.97
N GLY A 106 -7.00 -4.57 -32.55
CA GLY A 106 -6.80 -4.93 -31.13
C GLY A 106 -5.97 -3.92 -30.34
N LEU A 107 -6.19 -2.63 -30.55
CA LEU A 107 -5.53 -1.54 -29.83
C LEU A 107 -6.34 -1.16 -28.58
N PRO A 108 -5.70 -0.66 -27.50
CA PRO A 108 -6.37 -0.35 -26.24
C PRO A 108 -7.63 0.52 -26.35
N GLU A 109 -7.65 1.46 -27.30
CA GLU A 109 -8.73 2.42 -27.52
C GLU A 109 -10.02 1.77 -28.04
N ASN A 110 -9.94 0.58 -28.64
CA ASN A 110 -11.09 -0.14 -29.16
C ASN A 110 -11.70 -1.11 -28.15
N TYR A 111 -11.05 -1.31 -27.01
CA TYR A 111 -11.58 -2.11 -25.92
C TYR A 111 -12.43 -1.25 -24.98
N THR A 112 -13.50 -1.85 -24.49
CA THR A 112 -14.41 -1.29 -23.48
C THR A 112 -14.50 -2.24 -22.30
N ASN A 113 -15.08 -1.79 -21.18
CA ASN A 113 -15.08 -2.53 -19.91
C ASN A 113 -13.65 -2.89 -19.42
N THR A 114 -12.69 -2.01 -19.65
CA THR A 114 -11.30 -2.16 -19.22
C THR A 114 -11.11 -1.62 -17.80
N GLY A 115 -10.01 -2.01 -17.16
CA GLY A 115 -9.56 -1.42 -15.89
C GLY A 115 -10.31 -1.87 -14.64
N LEU A 116 -11.30 -2.76 -14.75
CA LEU A 116 -11.84 -3.46 -13.59
C LEU A 116 -10.72 -4.20 -12.84
N ARG A 117 -10.66 -3.99 -11.52
CA ARG A 117 -9.56 -4.43 -10.67
C ARG A 117 -9.76 -5.86 -10.17
N ILE A 118 -8.74 -6.69 -10.32
CA ILE A 118 -8.70 -8.05 -9.78
C ILE A 118 -8.09 -8.02 -8.38
N CYS A 119 -8.89 -8.37 -7.37
CA CYS A 119 -8.48 -8.53 -5.97
C CYS A 119 -8.99 -9.87 -5.41
N HIS A 120 -8.56 -10.26 -4.21
CA HIS A 120 -9.30 -11.28 -3.43
C HIS A 120 -10.32 -10.59 -2.51
N GLY A 121 -11.48 -10.28 -3.10
CA GLY A 121 -12.52 -9.45 -2.49
C GLY A 121 -12.13 -7.97 -2.39
N GLN A 122 -13.11 -7.13 -2.04
CA GLN A 122 -12.96 -5.67 -2.14
C GLN A 122 -11.99 -5.07 -1.10
N GLY A 123 -11.81 -5.69 0.06
CA GLY A 123 -11.01 -5.13 1.15
C GLY A 123 -11.56 -3.78 1.62
N TYR A 124 -10.89 -2.69 1.25
CA TYR A 124 -11.36 -1.33 1.50
C TYR A 124 -12.51 -0.94 0.56
N ALA A 125 -13.47 -0.17 1.09
CA ALA A 125 -14.55 0.40 0.27
C ALA A 125 -13.98 1.22 -0.90
N GLN A 126 -14.75 1.32 -1.98
CA GLN A 126 -14.30 2.05 -3.17
C GLN A 126 -14.02 3.51 -2.80
N ASN A 127 -12.88 4.03 -3.23
CA ASN A 127 -12.41 5.40 -2.97
C ASN A 127 -12.13 5.75 -1.49
N SER A 128 -12.11 4.79 -0.57
CA SER A 128 -11.93 5.09 0.87
C SER A 128 -10.48 5.25 1.32
N VAL A 129 -9.52 4.83 0.51
CA VAL A 129 -8.07 4.88 0.81
C VAL A 129 -7.27 5.48 -0.34
N GLY A 130 -7.91 6.33 -1.12
CA GLY A 130 -7.40 6.89 -2.37
C GLY A 130 -8.53 7.02 -3.38
N THR A 131 -8.66 8.17 -4.04
CA THR A 131 -9.72 8.41 -5.01
C THR A 131 -9.34 7.85 -6.39
N GLY A 132 -10.32 7.43 -7.19
CA GLY A 132 -10.08 6.88 -8.53
C GLY A 132 -10.06 5.35 -8.62
N ASP A 133 -10.61 4.65 -7.62
CA ASP A 133 -10.75 3.20 -7.67
C ASP A 133 -11.71 2.80 -8.81
N PRO A 134 -11.29 1.93 -9.75
CA PRO A 134 -12.23 1.33 -10.68
C PRO A 134 -13.13 0.31 -9.98
N GLY A 135 -14.14 -0.20 -10.71
CA GLY A 135 -14.96 -1.30 -10.25
C GLY A 135 -14.14 -2.58 -10.01
N LEU A 136 -14.68 -3.50 -9.21
CA LEU A 136 -14.08 -4.81 -8.99
C LEU A 136 -14.41 -5.75 -10.16
N ALA A 137 -13.42 -6.51 -10.61
CA ALA A 137 -13.61 -7.60 -11.57
C ALA A 137 -14.48 -8.72 -10.98
N VAL A 138 -15.12 -9.50 -11.86
CA VAL A 138 -15.80 -10.73 -11.44
C VAL A 138 -14.76 -11.81 -11.10
N GLN A 139 -13.62 -11.78 -11.79
CA GLN A 139 -12.48 -12.66 -11.54
C GLN A 139 -11.83 -12.41 -10.17
N ASP A 140 -11.52 -13.50 -9.47
CA ASP A 140 -10.88 -13.48 -8.16
C ASP A 140 -9.37 -13.79 -8.27
N LEU A 141 -8.55 -12.95 -7.63
CA LEU A 141 -7.08 -13.06 -7.67
C LEU A 141 -6.59 -14.43 -7.20
N ARG A 142 -7.12 -14.90 -6.06
CA ARG A 142 -6.69 -16.16 -5.44
C ARG A 142 -7.08 -17.34 -6.32
N ALA A 143 -8.30 -17.34 -6.85
CA ALA A 143 -8.77 -18.38 -7.76
C ALA A 143 -7.92 -18.46 -9.04
N LEU A 144 -7.54 -17.32 -9.62
CA LEU A 144 -6.66 -17.26 -10.79
C LEU A 144 -5.28 -17.87 -10.51
N MET A 145 -4.65 -17.50 -9.40
CA MET A 145 -3.32 -18.02 -9.03
C MET A 145 -3.36 -19.53 -8.75
N GLN A 146 -4.38 -19.99 -8.02
CA GLN A 146 -4.56 -21.40 -7.69
C GLN A 146 -4.82 -22.26 -8.92
N ARG A 147 -5.63 -21.78 -9.87
CA ARG A 147 -5.94 -22.50 -11.11
C ARG A 147 -4.70 -22.89 -11.90
N ILE A 148 -3.64 -22.10 -11.86
CA ILE A 148 -2.37 -22.34 -12.57
C ILE A 148 -1.26 -22.86 -11.65
N GLY A 149 -1.60 -23.20 -10.41
CA GLY A 149 -0.69 -23.78 -9.42
C GLY A 149 0.45 -22.85 -8.99
N ILE A 150 0.26 -21.53 -9.00
CA ILE A 150 1.22 -20.59 -8.43
C ILE A 150 1.02 -20.53 -6.92
N ARG A 151 2.10 -20.73 -6.16
CA ARG A 151 2.10 -20.55 -4.72
C ARG A 151 2.04 -19.06 -4.43
N MET A 152 1.00 -18.63 -3.73
CA MET A 152 0.84 -17.24 -3.34
C MET A 152 1.90 -16.83 -2.30
N PRO A 153 2.35 -15.57 -2.32
CA PRO A 153 3.23 -15.00 -1.30
C PRO A 153 2.67 -15.12 0.12
N PRO A 154 3.53 -15.07 1.15
CA PRO A 154 3.05 -14.91 2.51
C PRO A 154 2.33 -13.57 2.66
N GLY A 155 1.08 -13.60 3.09
CA GLY A 155 0.32 -12.43 3.48
C GLY A 155 -0.10 -12.51 4.95
N ARG A 156 -1.30 -12.04 5.26
CA ARG A 156 -1.85 -11.98 6.62
C ARG A 156 -2.22 -13.37 7.15
N GLY A 157 -2.54 -14.30 6.26
CA GLY A 157 -2.91 -15.67 6.60
C GLY A 157 -3.42 -16.42 5.38
N GLU A 158 -3.82 -17.67 5.58
CA GLU A 158 -4.44 -18.48 4.53
C GLU A 158 -5.77 -17.84 4.07
N GLY A 159 -5.91 -17.62 2.77
CA GLY A 159 -7.03 -16.88 2.18
C GLY A 159 -7.03 -15.38 2.37
N LYS A 160 -5.93 -14.82 2.88
CA LYS A 160 -5.64 -13.38 2.94
C LYS A 160 -4.19 -13.13 2.52
N GLU A 161 -3.72 -13.90 1.56
CA GLU A 161 -2.36 -13.79 1.02
C GLU A 161 -2.13 -12.45 0.32
N ASP A 162 -3.19 -11.85 -0.25
CA ASP A 162 -3.18 -10.53 -0.89
C ASP A 162 -3.12 -9.38 0.12
N ARG A 163 -3.01 -9.68 1.42
CA ARG A 163 -3.05 -8.69 2.49
C ARG A 163 -1.83 -8.76 3.39
N PHE A 164 -1.45 -7.64 3.98
CA PHE A 164 -0.36 -7.59 4.94
C PHE A 164 -0.66 -6.59 6.05
N GLU A 165 -0.49 -7.01 7.30
CA GLU A 165 -0.72 -6.17 8.47
C GLU A 165 0.59 -5.54 8.92
N TYR A 166 0.57 -4.23 9.17
CA TYR A 166 1.70 -3.46 9.68
C TYR A 166 1.22 -2.37 10.63
N THR A 167 2.15 -1.74 11.35
CA THR A 167 1.86 -0.72 12.35
C THR A 167 2.11 0.68 11.78
N ASP A 168 1.15 1.59 11.96
CA ASP A 168 1.35 3.00 11.64
C ASP A 168 2.21 3.73 12.71
N THR A 169 2.51 5.00 12.48
CA THR A 169 3.37 5.77 13.40
C THR A 169 2.76 6.07 14.76
N ASN A 170 1.45 5.91 14.91
CA ASN A 170 0.75 6.06 16.18
C ASN A 170 0.65 4.72 16.94
N GLY A 171 1.10 3.61 16.33
CA GLY A 171 0.99 2.28 16.93
C GLY A 171 -0.30 1.53 16.55
N ASN A 172 -1.12 2.09 15.66
CA ASN A 172 -2.36 1.47 15.22
C ASN A 172 -2.13 0.50 14.06
N ALA A 173 -2.94 -0.55 13.98
CA ALA A 173 -2.87 -1.51 12.88
C ALA A 173 -3.38 -0.92 11.57
N ALA A 174 -2.61 -1.13 10.50
CA ALA A 174 -2.95 -0.85 9.11
C ALA A 174 -2.83 -2.12 8.27
N GLU A 175 -3.67 -2.25 7.24
CA GLU A 175 -3.69 -3.41 6.35
C GLU A 175 -3.39 -2.96 4.92
N LEU A 176 -2.39 -3.55 4.30
CA LEU A 176 -2.16 -3.43 2.87
C LEU A 176 -3.02 -4.44 2.13
N GLN A 177 -3.49 -4.07 0.95
CA GLN A 177 -4.10 -5.00 0.00
C GLN A 177 -3.46 -4.84 -1.38
N VAL A 178 -3.06 -5.96 -1.97
CA VAL A 178 -2.56 -6.03 -3.35
C VAL A 178 -3.68 -6.46 -4.29
N CYS A 179 -3.82 -5.71 -5.38
CA CYS A 179 -4.68 -6.02 -6.50
C CYS A 179 -3.95 -5.77 -7.82
N PHE A 180 -4.56 -6.11 -8.94
CA PHE A 180 -4.03 -5.81 -10.27
C PHE A 180 -5.12 -5.21 -11.15
N GLN A 181 -4.75 -4.26 -12.01
CA GLN A 181 -5.67 -3.69 -12.99
C GLN A 181 -4.93 -3.18 -14.24
N TRP A 182 -5.70 -2.85 -15.27
CA TRP A 182 -5.21 -2.10 -16.43
C TRP A 182 -5.57 -0.62 -16.29
N ASN A 183 -4.59 0.26 -16.40
CA ASN A 183 -4.81 1.69 -16.45
C ASN A 183 -4.87 2.15 -17.91
N PRO A 184 -5.94 2.85 -18.33
CA PRO A 184 -6.05 3.35 -19.70
C PRO A 184 -4.94 4.37 -20.03
N PRO A 185 -4.62 4.56 -21.31
CA PRO A 185 -3.71 5.61 -21.75
C PRO A 185 -4.07 6.99 -21.18
N GLY A 186 -3.07 7.74 -20.73
CA GLY A 186 -3.28 9.05 -20.10
C GLY A 186 -3.60 9.03 -18.61
N THR A 187 -3.64 7.86 -17.95
CA THR A 187 -3.73 7.78 -16.48
C THR A 187 -2.47 8.34 -15.82
N ILE A 188 -2.62 9.28 -14.88
CA ILE A 188 -1.50 9.97 -14.20
C ILE A 188 -0.58 8.99 -13.47
N SER A 189 -1.19 8.08 -12.71
CA SER A 189 -0.52 7.06 -11.92
C SER A 189 0.12 5.93 -12.76
N GLY A 190 0.39 6.19 -14.04
CA GLY A 190 0.96 5.24 -15.00
C GLY A 190 -0.11 4.51 -15.81
N ALA A 191 0.07 4.49 -17.14
CA ALA A 191 -0.75 3.73 -18.06
C ALA A 191 -0.21 2.31 -18.25
N GLY A 192 -1.09 1.36 -18.55
CA GLY A 192 -0.76 -0.04 -18.76
C GLY A 192 -1.13 -0.95 -17.60
N ASN A 193 -0.52 -2.13 -17.53
CA ASN A 193 -0.74 -3.07 -16.44
C ASN A 193 -0.09 -2.55 -15.15
N VAL A 194 -0.83 -2.50 -14.06
CA VAL A 194 -0.33 -2.04 -12.76
C VAL A 194 -0.68 -3.02 -11.64
N MET A 195 0.22 -3.12 -10.67
CA MET A 195 -0.10 -3.64 -9.34
C MET A 195 -0.59 -2.49 -8.49
N VAL A 196 -1.78 -2.64 -7.91
CA VAL A 196 -2.42 -1.65 -7.04
C VAL A 196 -2.16 -2.04 -5.60
N ILE A 197 -1.61 -1.12 -4.83
CA ILE A 197 -1.28 -1.31 -3.42
C ILE A 197 -2.12 -0.33 -2.62
N ARG A 198 -3.15 -0.84 -1.97
CA ARG A 198 -4.12 -0.06 -1.19
C ARG A 198 -3.76 -0.10 0.29
N GLY A 199 -4.06 0.97 1.02
CA GLY A 199 -3.90 1.01 2.47
C GLY A 199 -2.51 1.45 2.95
N LEU A 200 -1.78 2.22 2.13
CA LEU A 200 -0.46 2.76 2.48
C LEU A 200 -0.59 3.98 3.38
N THR A 201 0.21 4.06 4.44
CA THR A 201 0.45 5.33 5.15
C THR A 201 1.37 6.21 4.30
N PRO A 202 1.33 7.54 4.44
CA PRO A 202 2.12 8.43 3.59
C PRO A 202 3.64 8.18 3.71
N ASP A 203 4.11 7.84 4.90
CA ASP A 203 5.53 7.50 5.14
C ASP A 203 5.94 6.17 4.48
N LEU A 204 5.10 5.12 4.61
CA LEU A 204 5.35 3.85 3.92
C LEU A 204 5.31 4.02 2.39
N ALA A 205 4.43 4.87 1.88
CA ALA A 205 4.37 5.15 0.45
C ALA A 205 5.68 5.76 -0.06
N ARG A 206 6.20 6.80 0.61
CA ARG A 206 7.51 7.40 0.30
C ARG A 206 8.66 6.39 0.41
N TYR A 207 8.62 5.52 1.42
CA TYR A 207 9.62 4.48 1.60
C TYR A 207 9.63 3.48 0.43
N LEU A 208 8.45 2.98 0.02
CA LEU A 208 8.34 2.02 -1.08
C LEU A 208 8.73 2.64 -2.42
N ASP A 209 8.38 3.89 -2.62
CA ASP A 209 8.73 4.65 -3.81
C ASP A 209 10.25 4.79 -3.96
N GLN A 210 10.91 5.27 -2.89
CA GLN A 210 12.37 5.31 -2.81
C GLN A 210 13.02 3.92 -3.01
N LEU A 211 12.37 2.86 -2.52
CA LEU A 211 12.84 1.48 -2.70
C LEU A 211 12.75 1.02 -4.17
N VAL A 212 11.73 1.48 -4.92
CA VAL A 212 11.46 1.04 -6.28
C VAL A 212 12.26 1.81 -7.34
N ASP A 213 12.33 3.14 -7.26
CA ASP A 213 13.01 3.97 -8.27
C ASP A 213 13.96 5.03 -7.71
N GLY A 214 14.22 5.00 -6.39
CA GLY A 214 15.34 5.70 -5.76
C GLY A 214 15.02 7.14 -5.33
N LYS A 215 13.82 7.65 -5.61
CA LYS A 215 13.36 8.97 -5.16
C LYS A 215 11.95 8.89 -4.59
N PRO A 216 11.64 9.63 -3.52
CA PRO A 216 10.28 9.69 -2.98
C PRO A 216 9.48 10.79 -3.71
N ASP A 217 8.96 10.50 -4.90
CA ASP A 217 8.08 11.36 -5.66
C ASP A 217 6.76 10.65 -6.08
N ALA A 218 5.65 11.37 -5.99
CA ALA A 218 4.33 10.77 -6.10
C ALA A 218 3.90 10.45 -7.54
N LEU A 219 4.53 11.03 -8.55
CA LEU A 219 4.02 11.06 -9.92
C LEU A 219 5.02 10.60 -10.98
N GLU A 220 6.33 10.58 -10.68
CA GLU A 220 7.34 10.17 -11.64
C GLU A 220 7.65 8.68 -11.45
N GLY A 221 8.66 8.15 -12.16
CA GLY A 221 9.08 6.77 -11.94
C GLY A 221 8.02 5.69 -12.24
N ARG A 222 8.18 4.54 -11.58
CA ARG A 222 7.33 3.34 -11.78
C ARG A 222 6.33 3.13 -10.66
N PHE A 223 6.53 3.77 -9.52
CA PHE A 223 5.66 3.69 -8.37
C PHE A 223 5.01 5.06 -8.18
N ARG A 224 3.68 5.14 -8.26
CA ARG A 224 2.98 6.43 -8.31
C ARG A 224 1.77 6.43 -7.41
N ALA A 225 1.47 7.55 -6.79
CA ALA A 225 0.22 7.76 -6.08
C ALA A 225 -0.97 7.63 -7.04
N GLN A 226 -2.03 6.98 -6.58
CA GLN A 226 -3.29 6.93 -7.31
C GLN A 226 -3.94 8.33 -7.34
N ASP A 227 -4.37 8.74 -8.54
CA ASP A 227 -5.15 9.96 -8.76
C ASP A 227 -6.33 9.63 -9.68
N ALA A 228 -7.52 10.17 -9.37
CA ALA A 228 -8.72 10.02 -10.19
C ALA A 228 -8.67 10.85 -11.49
N ARG A 229 -7.76 11.81 -11.60
CA ARG A 229 -7.61 12.70 -12.75
C ARG A 229 -6.83 12.02 -13.88
N MET A 230 -7.06 12.50 -15.10
CA MET A 230 -6.24 12.16 -16.26
C MET A 230 -5.09 13.15 -16.40
N ASN A 231 -3.99 12.71 -17.04
CA ASN A 231 -2.78 13.53 -17.24
C ASN A 231 -3.06 14.80 -18.05
N SER A 232 -4.13 14.83 -18.83
CA SER A 232 -4.60 16.03 -19.55
C SER A 232 -5.24 17.10 -18.65
N SER A 233 -5.48 16.80 -17.38
CA SER A 233 -6.15 17.68 -16.39
C SER A 233 -5.28 17.95 -15.17
N GLU A 234 -3.99 17.64 -15.29
CA GLU A 234 -3.04 17.61 -14.19
C GLU A 234 -2.34 18.98 -14.07
N PRO A 235 -2.40 19.67 -12.91
CA PRO A 235 -1.84 21.02 -12.76
C PRO A 235 -0.31 21.09 -12.76
N SER A 236 0.41 19.98 -12.59
CA SER A 236 1.87 19.90 -12.54
C SER A 236 2.57 19.67 -13.87
N HIS A 237 1.91 19.95 -14.99
CA HIS A 237 2.53 19.94 -16.31
C HIS A 237 3.98 20.49 -16.28
N GLN A 238 4.95 19.60 -16.47
CA GLN A 238 6.39 19.88 -16.57
C GLN A 238 7.06 20.40 -15.28
N GLN A 239 6.41 20.30 -14.11
CA GLN A 239 7.03 20.60 -12.83
C GLN A 239 7.70 19.33 -12.27
N PRO A 240 9.03 19.36 -12.03
CA PRO A 240 9.72 18.23 -11.45
C PRO A 240 9.39 18.10 -9.96
N GLY A 241 9.22 16.86 -9.49
CA GLY A 241 9.15 16.54 -8.06
C GLY A 241 7.83 16.93 -7.40
N HIS A 242 6.89 16.00 -7.43
CA HIS A 242 5.65 16.09 -6.65
C HIS A 242 5.77 15.25 -5.39
N GLU A 243 5.62 15.86 -4.22
CA GLU A 243 5.61 15.12 -2.97
C GLU A 243 4.33 14.29 -2.83
N TRP A 244 4.44 13.15 -2.14
CA TRP A 244 3.30 12.34 -1.74
C TRP A 244 2.28 13.18 -0.95
N GLU A 245 1.03 13.17 -1.40
CA GLU A 245 -0.06 13.85 -0.71
C GLU A 245 -0.25 13.26 0.70
N ALA A 246 -0.52 14.14 1.66
CA ALA A 246 -0.62 13.87 3.10
C ALA A 246 0.72 13.52 3.78
N ASN A 247 0.70 13.58 5.11
CA ASN A 247 1.77 13.15 5.98
C ASN A 247 1.18 12.48 7.24
N ASN A 248 2.03 12.02 8.14
CA ASN A 248 1.61 11.27 9.34
C ASN A 248 0.95 12.15 10.42
N THR A 249 0.72 13.44 10.18
CA THR A 249 -0.02 14.32 11.09
C THR A 249 -1.52 14.37 10.77
N PHE A 250 -1.96 13.72 9.69
CA PHE A 250 -3.37 13.65 9.30
C PHE A 250 -4.00 12.34 9.72
N ALA A 251 -5.10 12.42 10.47
CA ALA A 251 -5.95 11.27 10.76
C ALA A 251 -6.74 10.83 9.52
N ASN A 252 -7.15 9.56 9.47
CA ASN A 252 -7.77 8.94 8.30
C ASN A 252 -9.09 9.57 7.84
N ALA A 253 -9.81 10.26 8.73
CA ALA A 253 -11.07 10.93 8.40
C ALA A 253 -10.90 12.40 8.02
N GLU A 254 -9.68 12.94 8.02
CA GLU A 254 -9.45 14.36 7.72
C GLU A 254 -9.64 14.68 6.24
N ALA A 255 -10.33 15.80 5.98
CA ALA A 255 -10.57 16.29 4.64
C ALA A 255 -9.36 17.08 4.11
N ALA A 256 -9.03 16.87 2.83
CA ALA A 256 -7.97 17.58 2.11
C ALA A 256 -6.59 17.57 2.79
N PRO A 257 -6.07 16.40 3.18
CA PRO A 257 -4.73 16.31 3.75
C PRO A 257 -3.67 16.71 2.71
N THR A 258 -2.63 17.43 3.13
CA THR A 258 -1.59 17.97 2.23
C THR A 258 -0.20 17.47 2.63
N ALA A 259 0.77 17.56 1.72
CA ALA A 259 2.14 17.09 2.01
C ALA A 259 2.80 17.88 3.15
N THR A 260 2.61 19.19 3.19
CA THR A 260 3.29 20.13 4.12
C THR A 260 2.40 20.66 5.26
N GLY A 261 1.10 20.39 5.22
CA GLY A 261 0.18 20.83 6.26
C GLY A 261 0.34 20.06 7.57
N VAL A 262 -0.38 20.52 8.60
CA VAL A 262 -0.49 19.85 9.89
C VAL A 262 -1.94 19.45 10.08
N GLY A 263 -2.19 18.14 10.23
CA GLY A 263 -3.50 17.61 10.55
C GLY A 263 -3.83 17.69 12.04
N GLN A 264 -4.97 17.11 12.42
CA GLN A 264 -5.50 17.07 13.79
C GLN A 264 -5.35 15.69 14.44
N ASN A 265 -4.33 14.93 14.01
CA ASN A 265 -4.04 13.59 14.51
C ASN A 265 -3.74 13.56 16.01
N ARG A 266 -4.36 12.61 16.73
CA ARG A 266 -4.07 12.24 18.12
C ARG A 266 -3.44 10.86 18.19
N ASP A 267 -2.88 10.50 19.34
CA ASP A 267 -2.22 9.20 19.53
C ASP A 267 -3.19 8.01 19.30
N GLU A 268 -4.48 8.19 19.59
CA GLU A 268 -5.52 7.18 19.34
C GLU A 268 -6.02 7.11 17.89
N ASP A 269 -5.67 8.10 17.06
CA ASP A 269 -6.18 8.18 15.70
C ASP A 269 -5.35 7.35 14.73
N ARG A 270 -6.01 6.78 13.72
CA ARG A 270 -5.34 6.07 12.63
C ARG A 270 -4.83 7.06 11.60
N ILE A 271 -3.61 6.85 11.12
CA ILE A 271 -3.03 7.68 10.05
C ILE A 271 -3.84 7.51 8.75
N VAL A 272 -3.94 8.59 7.99
CA VAL A 272 -4.57 8.58 6.66
C VAL A 272 -3.95 7.56 5.72
N LEU A 273 -4.80 6.90 4.95
CA LEU A 273 -4.37 5.86 4.01
C LEU A 273 -4.39 6.38 2.56
N ARG A 274 -3.53 5.77 1.76
CA ARG A 274 -3.26 6.05 0.35
C ARG A 274 -3.23 4.78 -0.47
N THR A 275 -3.37 4.96 -1.78
CA THR A 275 -3.23 3.90 -2.77
C THR A 275 -2.17 4.30 -3.76
N ALA A 276 -1.34 3.35 -4.15
CA ALA A 276 -0.30 3.52 -5.14
C ALA A 276 -0.43 2.49 -6.25
N HIS A 277 0.03 2.87 -7.43
CA HIS A 277 0.16 2.01 -8.59
C HIS A 277 1.63 1.78 -8.89
N TRP A 278 2.02 0.52 -8.95
CA TRP A 278 3.30 0.11 -9.50
C TRP A 278 3.09 -0.35 -10.94
N VAL A 279 3.67 0.37 -11.90
CA VAL A 279 3.66 -0.01 -13.31
C VAL A 279 4.45 -1.30 -13.52
N MET A 280 3.77 -2.33 -14.02
CA MET A 280 4.34 -3.64 -14.31
C MET A 280 5.10 -3.63 -15.64
N ASP A 281 6.06 -4.54 -15.76
CA ASP A 281 6.79 -4.72 -17.03
C ASP A 281 5.84 -5.27 -18.11
N GLN A 282 5.92 -4.68 -19.31
CA GLN A 282 5.13 -5.06 -20.48
C GLN A 282 5.80 -6.18 -21.30
#